data_AF-A0A2V8GZH4-F1
#
_entry.id   AF-A0A2V8GZH4-F1
#
_cell.length_a   1.000
_cell.length_b   1.000
_cell.length_c   1.000
_cell.angle_alpha   90.00
_cell.angle_beta   90.00
_cell.angle_gamma   90.00
#
_symmetry.space_group_name_H-M   'P 1'
#
loop_
_entity.id
_entity.type
_entity.pdbx_description
1 polymer ?
#
loop_
_entity_poly.entity_id
_entity_poly.type
_entity_poly.pdbx_seq_one_letter_code
_entity_poly.pdbx_strand_id
1 'polypeptide(L)' 'MRVALVHDWLTGMRGGEKVLELLCERYPEADIFTLFHVPGSVSPTIERHRMTTS' A
#
# COMPACT_ATOMS: atom_id res chain seq x y z
N MET A 1 -17.75 -4.72 4.07
CA MET A 1 -16.90 -5.83 3.53
C MET A 1 -15.49 -5.61 4.06
N ARG A 2 -14.74 -6.64 4.44
CA ARG A 2 -13.36 -6.50 4.95
C ARG A 2 -12.37 -6.82 3.83
N VAL A 3 -11.45 -5.91 3.53
CA VAL A 3 -10.46 -6.03 2.46
C VAL A 3 -9.07 -5.79 3.04
N ALA A 4 -8.12 -6.62 2.65
CA ALA A 4 -6.70 -6.43 2.94
C ALA A 4 -5.94 -6.40 1.61
N LEU A 5 -5.01 -5.46 1.48
CA LEU A 5 -4.09 -5.38 0.37
C LEU A 5 -2.74 -5.92 0.83
N VAL A 6 -2.18 -6.86 0.07
CA VAL A 6 -0.86 -7.43 0.37
C VAL A 6 0.06 -7.09 -0.79
N HIS A 7 1.17 -6.44 -0.48
CA HIS A 7 2.19 -6.06 -1.45
C HIS A 7 3.55 -6.40 -0.85
N ASP A 8 4.50 -6.85 -1.64
CA ASP A 8 5.78 -7.33 -1.10
C ASP A 8 6.58 -6.18 -0.49
N TRP A 9 6.97 -5.18 -1.29
CA TRP A 9 7.91 -4.12 -0.90
C TRP A 9 7.37 -2.73 -1.24
N LEU A 10 7.32 -1.84 -0.25
CA LEU A 10 7.02 -0.42 -0.42
C LEU A 10 8.29 0.40 -0.25
N THR A 11 9.14 0.41 -1.27
CA THR A 11 10.44 1.12 -1.27
C THR A 11 10.55 2.21 -2.33
N GLY A 12 9.50 2.43 -3.12
CA GLY A 12 9.51 3.35 -4.26
C GLY A 12 8.28 3.15 -5.15
N MET A 13 8.02 4.07 -6.09
CA MET A 13 6.93 3.95 -7.06
C MET A 13 7.37 3.27 -8.35
N ARG A 14 6.90 2.03 -8.61
CA ARG A 14 7.08 1.30 -9.87
C ARG A 14 5.72 0.80 -10.38
N GLY A 15 5.72 -0.18 -11.29
CA GLY A 15 4.51 -0.68 -11.93
C GLY A 15 3.52 -1.31 -10.95
N GLY A 16 4.03 -2.07 -9.96
CA GLY A 16 3.19 -2.70 -8.95
C GLY A 16 2.49 -1.68 -8.06
N GLU A 17 3.23 -0.65 -7.63
CA GLU A 17 2.71 0.38 -6.73
C GLU A 17 1.69 1.28 -7.44
N LYS A 18 1.81 1.48 -8.76
CA LYS A 18 0.75 2.16 -9.53
C LYS A 18 -0.56 1.39 -9.53
N VAL A 19 -0.52 0.06 -9.58
CA VAL A 19 -1.73 -0.78 -9.46
C VAL A 19 -2.23 -0.75 -8.03
N LEU A 20 -1.34 -0.87 -7.05
CA LEU A 20 -1.68 -0.78 -5.64
C LEU A 20 -2.37 0.56 -5.31
N GLU A 21 -1.89 1.67 -5.86
CA GLU A 21 -2.48 2.99 -5.69
C GLU A 21 -3.95 3.03 -6.11
N LEU A 22 -4.28 2.48 -7.30
CA LEU A 22 -5.66 2.39 -7.78
C LEU A 22 -6.52 1.47 -6.89
N LEU A 23 -5.95 0.40 -6.34
CA LEU A 23 -6.63 -0.46 -5.37
C LEU A 23 -6.87 0.28 -4.05
N CYS A 24 -5.92 1.08 -3.59
CA CYS A 24 -6.05 1.93 -2.42
C CYS A 24 -7.17 2.98 -2.60
N GLU A 25 -7.29 3.60 -3.77
CA GLU A 25 -8.41 4.49 -4.11
C GLU A 25 -9.76 3.76 -4.09
N ARG A 26 -9.80 2.53 -4.62
CA ARG A 26 -11.02 1.73 -4.65
C ARG A 26 -11.44 1.22 -3.28
N TYR A 27 -10.47 0.93 -2.41
CA TYR A 27 -10.66 0.36 -1.08
C TYR A 27 -10.02 1.25 0.00
N PRO A 28 -10.55 2.46 0.25
CA PRO A 28 -9.90 3.47 1.11
C PRO A 28 -9.72 3.05 2.57
N GLU A 29 -10.48 2.05 3.03
CA GLU A 29 -10.42 1.51 4.40
C GLU A 29 -9.58 0.20 4.50
N ALA A 30 -8.96 -0.26 3.41
CA ALA A 30 -8.19 -1.51 3.45
C ALA A 30 -6.88 -1.35 4.24
N ASP A 31 -6.59 -2.34 5.10
CA ASP A 31 -5.27 -2.45 5.72
C ASP A 31 -4.25 -2.96 4.68
N ILE A 32 -3.02 -2.48 4.75
CA ILE A 32 -1.91 -2.93 3.90
C ILE A 32 -0.95 -3.78 4.72
N PHE A 33 -0.59 -4.94 4.19
CA PHE A 33 0.44 -5.81 4.72
C PHE A 33 1.61 -5.86 3.75
N THR A 34 2.83 -5.60 4.24
CA THR A 34 4.04 -5.54 3.43
C THR A 34 5.25 -6.07 4.18
N LEU A 35 6.24 -6.63 3.48
CA LEU A 35 7.49 -7.11 4.10
C LEU A 35 8.42 -5.93 4.43
N PHE A 36 8.46 -4.94 3.54
CA PHE A 36 9.27 -3.73 3.71
C PHE A 36 8.46 -2.49 3.44
N HIS A 37 8.70 -1.45 4.25
CA HIS A 37 8.18 -0.11 4.01
C HIS A 37 9.26 0.90 4.34
N VAL A 38 9.61 1.71 3.34
CA VAL A 38 10.42 2.91 3.51
C VAL A 38 9.45 4.09 3.55
N PRO A 39 9.26 4.76 4.70
CA PRO A 39 8.30 5.85 4.82
C PRO A 39 8.55 6.97 3.80
N GLY A 40 7.50 7.41 3.11
CA GLY A 40 7.56 8.47 2.10
C GLY A 40 8.13 8.02 0.76
N SER A 41 8.37 6.72 0.57
CA SER A 41 8.85 6.18 -0.71
C SER A 41 7.73 5.90 -1.71
N VAL A 42 6.49 5.80 -1.24
CA VAL A 42 5.30 5.59 -2.07
C VAL A 42 4.36 6.79 -1.99
N SER A 43 3.31 6.79 -2.82
CA SER A 43 2.44 7.95 -2.93
C SER A 43 1.63 8.21 -1.65
N PRO A 44 1.17 9.46 -1.42
CA PRO A 44 0.29 9.77 -0.29
C PRO A 44 -0.99 8.92 -0.25
N THR A 45 -1.44 8.46 -1.42
CA THR A 45 -2.61 7.58 -1.57
C THR A 45 -2.37 6.22 -0.93
N ILE A 46 -1.16 5.68 -1.02
CA ILE A 46 -0.79 4.43 -0.36
C ILE A 46 -0.45 4.71 1.12
N GLU A 47 0.31 5.76 1.41
CA GLU A 47 0.78 6.12 2.77
C GLU A 47 -0.34 6.43 3.79
N ARG A 48 -1.54 6.83 3.34
CA ARG A 48 -2.66 7.09 4.26
C ARG A 48 -3.22 5.83 4.92
N HIS A 49 -2.94 4.66 4.36
CA HIS A 49 -3.52 3.39 4.83
C HIS A 49 -2.80 2.92 6.09
N ARG A 50 -3.50 2.15 6.92
CA ARG A 50 -2.88 1.47 8.04
C ARG A 50 -1.98 0.35 7.49
N MET A 51 -0.68 0.43 7.80
CA MET A 51 0.31 -0.55 7.36
C MET A 51 0.77 -1.44 8.51
N THR A 52 0.98 -2.71 8.20
CA THR A 52 1.65 -3.68 9.09
C THR A 52 2.81 -4.31 8.35
N THR A 53 3.99 -4.30 8.97
CA THR A 53 5.20 -4.97 8.48
C THR A 53 5.45 -6.29 9.22
N SER A 54 6.01 -7.30 8.56
CA SER A 54 6.32 -8.61 9.15
C SER A 54 7.47 -9.31 8.42
#